data_AF-A0A9D4V3L0-F1
#
_entry.id   AF-A0A9D4V3L0-F1
#
_cell.length_a   1.000
_cell.length_b   1.000
_cell.length_c   1.000
_cell.angle_alpha   90.00
_cell.angle_beta   90.00
_cell.angle_gamma   90.00
#
_symmetry.space_group_name_H-M   'P 1'
#
loop_
_entity.id
_entity.type
_entity.pdbx_description
1 polymer ?
#
loop_
_entity_poly.entity_id
_entity_poly.type
_entity_poly.pdbx_seq_one_letter_code
_entity_poly.pdbx_strand_id
1 'polypeptide(L)' 'MEKHLIVYVTYVGNKGKGRAIYCLVELLPMENANAKGVYDAMIQFLKDNGLDVNKLIVIANDGASVMTGRKTGLIARFS' A
#
# COMPACT_ATOMS: atom_id res chain seq x y z
N MET A 1 -0.28 21.19 8.60
CA MET A 1 0.62 20.65 7.56
C MET A 1 -0.07 19.42 6.97
N GLU A 2 -0.38 19.46 5.69
CA GLU A 2 -1.07 18.37 5.00
C GLU A 2 -0.16 17.15 4.91
N LYS A 3 -0.68 15.97 5.23
CA LYS A 3 0.08 14.71 5.18
C LYS A 3 -0.25 14.00 3.90
N HIS A 4 0.74 13.32 3.33
CA HIS A 4 0.58 12.54 2.11
C HIS A 4 1.14 11.13 2.31
N LEU A 5 0.57 10.17 1.61
CA LEU A 5 1.10 8.82 1.46
C LEU A 5 1.59 8.66 0.02
N ILE A 6 2.87 8.35 -0.15
CA ILE A 6 3.43 7.99 -1.45
C ILE A 6 3.27 6.47 -1.59
N VAL A 7 2.54 6.03 -2.61
CA VAL A 7 2.35 4.60 -2.90
C VAL A 7 3.06 4.25 -4.20
N TYR A 8 3.96 3.26 -4.13
CA TYR A 8 4.62 2.65 -5.27
C TYR A 8 4.25 1.16 -5.32
N VAL A 9 3.72 0.69 -6.45
CA VAL A 9 3.41 -0.74 -6.64
C VAL A 9 4.01 -1.26 -7.93
N THR A 10 4.75 -2.36 -7.81
CA THR A 10 5.17 -3.18 -8.94
C THR A 10 4.35 -4.46 -8.97
N TYR A 11 3.76 -4.82 -10.11
CA TYR A 11 2.99 -6.05 -10.26
C TYR A 11 3.19 -6.74 -11.60
N VAL A 12 2.81 -8.03 -11.64
CA VAL A 12 2.77 -8.84 -12.86
C VAL A 12 1.36 -8.82 -13.44
N GLY A 13 1.23 -8.34 -14.67
CA GLY A 13 -0.04 -8.35 -15.41
C GLY A 13 -0.43 -9.75 -15.93
N ASN A 14 -1.44 -9.81 -16.80
CA ASN A 14 -1.79 -11.01 -17.58
C ASN A 14 -1.97 -12.30 -16.73
N LYS A 15 -2.68 -12.19 -15.60
CA LYS A 15 -2.94 -13.32 -14.68
C LYS A 15 -1.64 -13.97 -14.15
N GLY A 16 -0.57 -13.19 -13.96
CA GLY A 16 0.70 -13.67 -13.43
C GLY A 16 1.63 -14.28 -14.48
N LYS A 17 1.35 -14.08 -15.78
CA LYS A 17 2.21 -14.56 -16.87
C LYS A 17 3.05 -13.43 -17.45
N GLY A 18 4.36 -13.66 -17.55
CA GLY A 18 5.33 -12.73 -18.16
C GLY A 18 6.13 -11.94 -17.13
N ARG A 19 6.88 -10.94 -17.60
CA ARG A 19 7.68 -10.06 -16.74
C ARG A 19 6.75 -9.20 -15.86
N ALA A 20 7.21 -8.88 -14.65
CA ALA A 20 6.67 -7.76 -13.87
C ALA A 20 7.04 -6.47 -14.61
N ILE A 21 6.06 -5.67 -15.04
CA ILE A 21 6.35 -4.49 -15.88
C ILE A 21 5.55 -3.25 -15.47
N TYR A 22 4.50 -3.37 -14.67
CA TYR A 22 3.66 -2.23 -14.34
C TYR A 22 4.08 -1.59 -13.03
N CYS A 23 4.33 -0.29 -13.09
CA CYS A 23 4.67 0.57 -11.97
C CYS A 23 3.57 1.62 -11.82
N LEU A 24 2.88 1.60 -10.69
CA LEU A 24 1.94 2.67 -10.32
C LEU A 24 2.59 3.51 -9.23
N VAL A 25 2.54 4.83 -9.40
CA VAL A 25 3.04 5.79 -8.42
C VAL A 25 1.97 6.84 -8.21
N GLU A 26 1.55 7.01 -6.96
CA GLU A 26 0.55 8.01 -6.62
C GLU A 26 0.88 8.69 -5.29
N LEU A 27 0.53 9.98 -5.22
CA LEU A 27 0.63 10.79 -4.01
C LEU A 27 -0.78 11.00 -3.47
N LEU A 28 -1.12 10.27 -2.41
CA LEU A 28 -2.45 10.29 -1.83
C LEU A 28 -2.51 11.31 -0.68
N PRO A 29 -3.39 12.33 -0.73
CA PRO A 29 -3.60 13.22 0.41
C PRO A 29 -4.24 12.44 1.57
N MET A 30 -3.78 12.71 2.80
CA MET A 30 -4.18 11.98 3.99
C MET A 30 -4.82 12.91 5.02
N GLU A 31 -6.13 12.78 5.21
CA GLU A 31 -6.83 13.42 6.34
C GLU A 31 -6.39 12.83 7.68
N ASN A 32 -6.14 11.51 7.71
CA ASN A 32 -5.69 10.78 8.89
C ASN A 32 -4.52 9.85 8.58
N ALA A 33 -3.30 10.27 8.94
CA ALA A 33 -2.08 9.49 8.73
C ALA A 33 -1.75 8.53 9.88
N ASN A 34 -2.75 7.98 10.56
CA ASN A 34 -2.56 6.84 11.48
C ASN A 34 -2.55 5.52 10.68
N ALA A 35 -2.21 4.41 11.34
CA ALA A 35 -2.04 3.13 10.65
C ALA A 35 -3.33 2.63 9.97
N LYS A 36 -4.51 2.95 10.53
CA LYS A 36 -5.79 2.59 9.90
C LYS A 36 -6.01 3.42 8.64
N GLY A 37 -5.78 4.74 8.71
CA GLY A 37 -5.95 5.60 7.53
C GLY A 37 -4.99 5.22 6.41
N VAL A 38 -3.72 4.94 6.72
CA VAL A 38 -2.74 4.44 5.73
C VAL A 38 -3.19 3.12 5.12
N TYR A 39 -3.70 2.18 5.94
CA TYR A 39 -4.24 0.92 5.46
C TYR A 39 -5.42 1.13 4.51
N ASP A 40 -6.42 1.91 4.93
CA ASP A 40 -7.63 2.16 4.14
C ASP A 40 -7.27 2.81 2.80
N ALA A 41 -6.38 3.80 2.80
CA ALA A 41 -5.91 4.49 1.59
C ALA A 41 -5.19 3.53 0.62
N MET A 42 -4.32 2.67 1.14
CA MET A 42 -3.61 1.68 0.31
C MET A 42 -4.56 0.63 -0.27
N ILE A 43 -5.53 0.15 0.52
CA ILE A 43 -6.53 -0.81 0.03
C ILE A 43 -7.41 -0.18 -1.06
N GLN A 44 -7.82 1.08 -0.88
CA GLN A 44 -8.61 1.79 -1.87
C GLN A 44 -7.82 1.99 -3.17
N PHE A 45 -6.57 2.46 -3.07
CA PHE A 45 -5.66 2.57 -4.20
C PHE A 45 -5.52 1.26 -5.00
N LEU A 46 -5.30 0.13 -4.31
CA LEU A 46 -5.20 -1.17 -4.98
C LEU A 46 -6.50 -1.53 -5.70
N LYS A 47 -7.67 -1.32 -5.06
CA LYS A 47 -8.98 -1.60 -5.65
C LYS A 47 -9.26 -0.75 -6.88
N ASP A 48 -8.98 0.55 -6.82
CA ASP A 48 -9.22 1.49 -7.92
C ASP A 48 -8.37 1.15 -9.15
N ASN A 49 -7.21 0.52 -8.93
CA ASN A 49 -6.32 0.03 -9.98
C ASN A 49 -6.59 -1.45 -10.37
N GLY A 50 -7.66 -2.07 -9.87
CA GLY A 50 -8.01 -3.45 -10.19
C GLY A 50 -7.04 -4.50 -9.64
N LEU A 51 -6.30 -4.17 -8.59
CA LEU A 51 -5.31 -5.04 -7.93
C LEU A 51 -5.94 -5.77 -6.75
N ASP A 52 -5.75 -7.09 -6.72
CA ASP A 52 -6.24 -7.96 -5.66
C ASP A 52 -5.27 -7.95 -4.47
N VAL A 53 -5.72 -7.42 -3.34
CA VAL A 53 -4.94 -7.38 -2.08
C VAL A 53 -4.48 -8.76 -1.62
N ASN A 54 -5.24 -9.82 -1.91
CA ASN A 54 -4.87 -11.18 -1.51
C ASN A 54 -3.66 -11.74 -2.27
N LYS A 55 -3.20 -11.02 -3.32
CA LYS A 55 -2.00 -11.33 -4.09
C LYS A 55 -0.81 -10.45 -3.73
N LEU A 56 -0.93 -9.65 -2.67
CA LEU A 56 0.16 -8.83 -2.15
C LEU A 56 1.24 -9.74 -1.56
N ILE A 57 2.46 -9.62 -2.10
CA ILE A 57 3.59 -10.47 -1.69
C ILE A 57 4.50 -9.77 -0.68
N VAL A 58 4.76 -8.47 -0.88
CA VAL A 58 5.69 -7.69 -0.05
C VAL A 58 5.16 -6.26 0.11
N ILE A 59 5.35 -5.70 1.31
CA ILE A 59 5.21 -4.27 1.59
C ILE A 59 6.58 -3.74 2.00
N ALA A 60 7.09 -2.77 1.26
CA ALA A 60 8.24 -1.96 1.66
C ALA A 60 7.74 -0.63 2.26
N ASN A 61 8.34 -0.18 3.35
CA ASN A 61 7.97 1.08 4.03
C ASN A 61 9.21 1.77 4.61
N ASP A 62 9.05 3.03 5.03
CA ASP A 62 10.12 3.90 5.54
C ASP A 62 10.54 3.61 6.99
N GLY A 63 9.93 2.62 7.64
CA GLY A 63 10.24 2.25 9.02
C GLY A 63 9.52 3.07 10.09
N ALA A 64 8.70 4.05 9.72
CA ALA A 64 7.99 4.88 10.70
C ALA A 64 7.13 4.02 11.64
N SER A 65 6.94 4.46 12.89
CA SER A 65 6.22 3.68 13.92
C SER A 65 4.78 3.32 13.51
N VAL A 66 4.14 4.19 12.73
CA VAL A 66 2.81 3.98 12.15
C VAL A 66 2.80 2.86 11.09
N MET A 67 3.94 2.57 10.47
CA MET A 67 4.11 1.51 9.48
C MET A 67 4.49 0.18 10.15
N THR A 68 5.48 0.20 11.04
CA THR A 68 6.15 -1.00 11.59
C THR A 68 5.65 -1.48 12.95
N GLY A 69 4.77 -0.72 13.62
CA GLY A 69 4.27 -1.06 14.94
C GLY A 69 3.66 -2.47 15.02
N ARG A 70 4.16 -3.30 15.94
CA ARG A 70 3.82 -4.75 16.04
C ARG A 70 2.33 -5.06 16.22
N LYS A 71 1.59 -4.20 16.93
CA LYS A 71 0.15 -4.37 17.21
C LYS A 71 -0.75 -3.36 16.51
N THR A 72 -0.20 -2.19 16.22
CA THR A 72 -0.97 -1.01 15.81
C THR A 72 -0.49 -0.41 14.50
N GLY A 73 0.64 -0.88 13.94
CA GLY A 73 1.18 -0.40 12.69
C GLY A 73 0.45 -0.96 11.46
N LEU A 74 0.75 -0.40 10.29
CA LEU A 74 0.22 -0.83 9.00
C LEU A 74 0.42 -2.34 8.78
N ILE A 75 1.64 -2.84 9.00
CA ILE A 75 1.98 -4.25 8.71
C ILE A 75 1.15 -5.22 9.56
N ALA A 76 0.87 -4.88 10.82
CA ALA A 76 0.05 -5.70 11.71
C ALA A 76 -1.41 -5.84 11.24
N ARG A 77 -1.86 -5.03 10.28
CA ARG A 77 -3.20 -5.09 9.69
C ARG A 77 -3.28 -6.00 8.46
N PHE A 78 -2.14 -6.46 7.95
CA PHE A 78 -2.03 -7.48 6.90
C PHE A 78 -1.77 -8.88 7.46
N SER A 79 -1.72 -9.01 8.79
CA SER A 79 -1.46 -10.25 9.53
C SER A 79 -2.74 -10.96 9.94
#